data_AF-Q2GUH1-F1
#
_entry.id   AF-Q2GUH1-F1
#
_cell.length_a   1.000
_cell.length_b   1.000
_cell.length_c   1.000
_cell.angle_alpha   90.00
_cell.angle_beta   90.00
_cell.angle_gamma   90.00
#
_symmetry.space_group_name_H-M   'P 1'
#
loop_
_entity.id
_entity.type
_entity.pdbx_description
1 polymer ?
#
loop_
_entity_poly.entity_id
_entity_poly.type
_entity_poly.pdbx_seq_one_letter_code
_entity_poly.pdbx_strand_id
1 'polypeptide(L)'
;MTETDIPGVMLVADEIHHALPEHEPVFRERLSLFPNGCMVLVDGEEIGGYFVTFPVRQGKLPALNQLLGGFPQHADQYYLHDIAVLPALRGRGAAADGIGQILEVAKPYPTTCLISVYGTVSYWHRFGFVRGPVDAAMEEKLSSYGSDATYLRTEAVNVTRLYYSRPRNVGTLDKSDSSVGEGLVGAPACGDVMRLHIKVDPDTQVISDVRFKTFGCGSAIASSSYLTELVRGMTLDQAAKVKNTEIAKELCLPPVKLHCSMLAEDAIKSAINNYYKKNPDVKTTNLAGTAAKLETATA
;
A
#
# COMPACT_ATOMS: atom_id res chain seq x y z
N MET A 1 0.86 -12.91 13.40
CA MET A 1 0.66 -13.19 14.84
C MET A 1 0.31 -14.66 14.98
N THR A 2 0.72 -15.27 16.08
CA THR A 2 0.49 -16.66 16.46
C THR A 2 0.09 -16.74 17.93
N GLU A 3 -0.42 -17.89 18.39
CA GLU A 3 -0.80 -18.09 19.80
C GLU A 3 0.38 -17.85 20.77
N THR A 4 1.61 -18.12 20.32
CA THR A 4 2.83 -17.88 21.13
C THR A 4 3.18 -16.39 21.25
N ASP A 5 2.66 -15.54 20.37
CA ASP A 5 2.92 -14.10 20.39
C ASP A 5 2.01 -13.37 21.39
N ILE A 6 0.87 -13.98 21.77
CA ILE A 6 -0.18 -13.34 22.59
C ILE A 6 0.35 -12.77 23.91
N PRO A 7 1.20 -13.47 24.68
CA PRO A 7 1.78 -12.88 25.90
C PRO A 7 2.52 -11.56 25.64
N GLY A 8 3.29 -11.46 24.55
CA GLY A 8 3.99 -10.22 24.19
C GLY A 8 3.05 -9.13 23.65
N VAL A 9 2.00 -9.53 22.93
CA VAL A 9 0.92 -8.62 22.51
C VAL A 9 0.23 -7.99 23.73
N MET A 10 -0.08 -8.79 24.75
CA MET A 10 -0.69 -8.31 26.00
C MET A 10 0.20 -7.29 26.72
N LEU A 11 1.52 -7.52 26.77
CA LEU A 11 2.45 -6.55 27.37
C LEU A 11 2.41 -5.20 26.65
N VAL A 12 2.39 -5.20 25.31
CA VAL A 12 2.27 -3.97 24.52
C VAL A 12 0.90 -3.32 24.73
N ALA A 13 -0.18 -4.11 24.77
CA ALA A 13 -1.54 -3.62 24.96
C ALA A 13 -1.69 -2.93 26.32
N ASP A 14 -1.19 -3.55 27.39
CA ASP A 14 -1.23 -3.02 28.75
C ASP A 14 -0.42 -1.71 28.89
N GLU A 15 0.69 -1.58 28.16
CA GLU A 15 1.49 -0.35 28.16
C GLU A 15 0.79 0.81 27.43
N ILE A 16 0.15 0.53 26.29
CA ILE A 16 -0.43 1.57 25.43
C ILE A 16 -1.88 1.91 25.80
N HIS A 17 -2.71 0.90 26.07
CA HIS A 17 -4.16 1.01 26.22
C HIS A 17 -4.63 1.00 27.69
N HIS A 18 -3.90 1.67 28.59
CA HIS A 18 -4.22 1.76 30.01
C HIS A 18 -5.67 2.16 30.35
N ALA A 19 -6.31 3.01 29.54
CA ALA A 19 -7.68 3.47 29.78
C ALA A 19 -8.77 2.58 29.13
N LEU A 20 -8.38 1.72 28.18
CA LEU A 20 -9.28 0.90 27.36
C LEU A 20 -8.68 -0.50 27.16
N PRO A 21 -8.45 -1.27 28.23
CA PRO A 21 -7.79 -2.57 28.11
C PRO A 21 -8.72 -3.61 27.47
N GLU A 22 -8.19 -4.29 26.47
CA GLU A 22 -8.80 -5.47 25.87
C GLU A 22 -8.25 -6.74 26.56
N HIS A 23 -9.11 -7.70 26.85
CA HIS A 23 -8.72 -8.92 27.56
C HIS A 23 -8.18 -9.99 26.61
N GLU A 24 -7.26 -10.80 27.11
CA GLU A 24 -6.62 -11.90 26.37
C GLU A 24 -7.58 -12.81 25.57
N PRO A 25 -8.77 -13.20 26.08
CA PRO A 25 -9.72 -14.01 25.32
C PRO A 25 -10.16 -13.36 24.00
N VAL A 26 -10.19 -12.03 23.93
CA VAL A 26 -10.54 -11.33 22.69
C VAL A 26 -9.43 -11.48 21.66
N PHE A 27 -8.17 -11.27 22.05
CA PHE A 27 -7.03 -11.46 21.15
C PHE A 27 -6.99 -12.88 20.59
N ARG A 28 -7.17 -13.90 21.45
CA ARG A 28 -7.24 -15.31 21.03
C ARG A 28 -8.38 -15.56 20.07
N GLU A 29 -9.58 -15.05 20.36
CA GLU A 29 -10.72 -15.24 19.48
C GLU A 29 -10.51 -14.56 18.12
N ARG A 30 -9.96 -13.34 18.08
CA ARG A 30 -9.67 -12.65 16.82
C ARG A 30 -8.63 -13.37 15.98
N LEU A 31 -7.57 -13.86 16.62
CA LEU A 31 -6.54 -14.64 15.95
C LEU A 31 -7.11 -15.94 15.38
N SER A 32 -7.94 -16.65 16.17
CA SER A 32 -8.57 -17.90 15.74
C SER A 32 -9.56 -17.68 14.59
N LEU A 33 -10.32 -16.59 14.62
CA LEU A 33 -11.34 -16.34 13.61
C LEU A 33 -10.73 -15.74 12.33
N PHE A 34 -9.81 -14.77 12.44
CA PHE A 34 -9.24 -14.03 11.30
C PHE A 34 -7.72 -13.84 11.43
N PRO A 35 -6.92 -14.91 11.25
CA PRO A 35 -5.47 -14.83 11.42
C PRO A 35 -4.82 -13.83 10.45
N ASN A 36 -5.39 -13.66 9.26
CA ASN A 36 -4.85 -12.73 8.24
C ASN A 36 -4.94 -11.25 8.64
N GLY A 37 -5.80 -10.88 9.60
CA GLY A 37 -5.86 -9.51 10.14
C GLY A 37 -5.14 -9.35 11.47
N CYS A 38 -4.41 -10.38 11.93
CA CYS A 38 -3.68 -10.35 13.18
C CYS A 38 -2.16 -10.39 12.93
N MET A 39 -1.49 -9.29 13.20
CA MET A 39 -0.07 -9.10 12.90
C MET A 39 0.69 -8.52 14.09
N VAL A 40 1.99 -8.83 14.18
CA VAL A 40 2.90 -8.25 15.17
C VAL A 40 4.02 -7.51 14.44
N LEU A 41 4.53 -6.44 15.06
CA LEU A 41 5.75 -5.77 14.70
C LEU A 41 6.83 -6.22 15.67
N VAL A 42 7.96 -6.68 15.12
CA VAL A 42 9.07 -7.21 15.90
C VAL A 42 10.25 -6.23 15.84
N ASP A 43 10.87 -5.94 16.99
CA ASP A 43 12.16 -5.25 17.11
C ASP A 43 13.18 -6.23 17.72
N GLY A 44 14.03 -6.84 16.89
CA GLY A 44 14.90 -7.92 17.33
C GLY A 44 14.12 -9.20 17.66
N GLU A 45 14.11 -9.59 18.95
CA GLU A 45 13.34 -10.75 19.46
C GLU A 45 12.06 -10.32 20.20
N GLU A 46 11.82 -9.01 20.39
CA GLU A 46 10.70 -8.50 21.16
C GLU A 46 9.56 -7.99 20.27
N ILE A 47 8.32 -8.14 20.75
CA ILE A 47 7.14 -7.57 20.10
C ILE A 47 7.04 -6.10 20.49
N GLY A 48 7.24 -5.21 19.51
CA GLY A 48 7.15 -3.76 19.72
C GLY A 48 5.83 -3.14 19.23
N GLY A 49 4.93 -3.95 18.67
CA GLY A 49 3.62 -3.50 18.23
C GLY A 49 2.75 -4.63 17.71
N TYR A 50 1.47 -4.37 17.54
CA TYR A 50 0.53 -5.32 16.97
C TYR A 50 -0.61 -4.65 16.22
N PHE A 51 -1.29 -5.45 15.41
CA PHE A 51 -2.51 -5.10 14.70
C PHE A 51 -3.51 -6.24 14.88
N VAL A 52 -4.73 -5.90 15.30
CA VAL A 52 -5.88 -6.78 15.35
C VAL A 52 -6.99 -6.14 14.55
N THR A 53 -7.30 -6.72 13.39
CA THR A 53 -8.24 -6.15 12.42
C THR A 53 -9.08 -7.25 11.80
N PHE A 54 -10.33 -6.93 11.44
CA PHE A 54 -11.25 -7.95 10.97
C PHE A 54 -12.46 -7.39 10.21
N PRO A 55 -13.13 -8.21 9.39
CA PRO A 55 -14.36 -7.82 8.72
C PRO A 55 -15.55 -7.62 9.67
N VAL A 56 -16.35 -6.60 9.39
CA VAL A 56 -17.57 -6.25 10.11
C VAL A 56 -18.70 -5.90 9.13
N ARG A 57 -19.91 -5.72 9.67
CA ARG A 57 -20.99 -5.02 8.95
C ARG A 57 -21.00 -3.56 9.33
N GLN A 58 -21.33 -2.69 8.38
CA GLN A 58 -21.47 -1.26 8.62
C GLN A 58 -22.42 -0.99 9.80
N GLY A 59 -21.97 -0.16 10.74
CA GLY A 59 -22.71 0.19 11.97
C GLY A 59 -22.74 -0.89 13.04
N LYS A 60 -22.18 -2.09 12.80
CA LYS A 60 -22.14 -3.21 13.76
C LYS A 60 -20.73 -3.50 14.25
N LEU A 61 -20.08 -2.47 14.80
CA LEU A 61 -18.77 -2.61 15.43
C LEU A 61 -18.92 -3.30 16.80
N PRO A 62 -18.05 -4.25 17.18
CA PRO A 62 -18.09 -4.87 18.51
C PRO A 62 -17.69 -3.88 19.60
N ALA A 63 -18.30 -3.94 20.77
CA ALA A 63 -17.91 -3.17 21.95
C ALA A 63 -16.58 -3.67 22.53
N LEU A 64 -15.94 -2.86 23.37
CA LEU A 64 -14.74 -3.24 24.12
C LEU A 64 -15.00 -4.55 24.88
N ASN A 65 -14.09 -5.51 24.82
CA ASN A 65 -14.19 -6.83 25.45
C ASN A 65 -15.32 -7.74 24.94
N GLN A 66 -16.00 -7.37 23.85
CA GLN A 66 -17.07 -8.18 23.28
C GLN A 66 -16.52 -9.30 22.38
N LEU A 67 -16.79 -10.55 22.70
CA LEU A 67 -16.51 -11.68 21.81
C LEU A 67 -17.43 -11.65 20.57
N LEU A 68 -16.91 -12.05 19.40
CA LEU A 68 -17.67 -12.03 18.14
C LEU A 68 -18.52 -13.29 17.96
N GLY A 69 -18.06 -14.44 18.46
CA GLY A 69 -18.68 -15.75 18.23
C GLY A 69 -18.62 -16.26 16.78
N GLY A 70 -18.14 -15.44 15.83
CA GLY A 70 -18.01 -15.73 14.41
C GLY A 70 -18.08 -14.47 13.56
N PHE A 71 -17.77 -14.58 12.26
CA PHE A 71 -17.88 -13.44 11.34
C PHE A 71 -19.21 -13.38 10.60
N PRO A 72 -19.66 -12.16 10.25
CA PRO A 72 -20.81 -12.01 9.38
C PRO A 72 -20.51 -12.60 7.99
N GLN A 73 -21.40 -13.46 7.49
CA GLN A 73 -21.31 -14.06 6.13
C GLN A 73 -21.29 -13.01 4.99
N HIS A 74 -21.74 -11.79 5.27
CA HIS A 74 -21.75 -10.66 4.35
C HIS A 74 -21.17 -9.45 5.06
N ALA A 75 -19.85 -9.41 5.18
CA ALA A 75 -19.13 -8.24 5.65
C ALA A 75 -18.96 -7.24 4.50
N ASP A 76 -19.33 -5.99 4.74
CA ASP A 76 -19.27 -4.87 3.78
C ASP A 76 -18.28 -3.78 4.24
N GLN A 77 -17.60 -4.01 5.36
CA GLN A 77 -16.66 -3.07 5.95
C GLN A 77 -15.51 -3.82 6.66
N TYR A 78 -14.31 -3.25 6.58
CA TYR A 78 -13.14 -3.74 7.31
C TYR A 78 -12.87 -2.85 8.53
N TYR A 79 -12.67 -3.42 9.71
CA TYR A 79 -12.47 -2.68 10.94
C TYR A 79 -11.03 -2.81 11.44
N LEU A 80 -10.34 -1.67 11.57
CA LEU A 80 -9.10 -1.58 12.32
C LEU A 80 -9.46 -1.44 13.80
N HIS A 81 -9.52 -2.57 14.50
CA HIS A 81 -10.06 -2.65 15.87
C HIS A 81 -9.04 -2.16 16.89
N ASP A 82 -7.90 -2.85 16.98
CA ASP A 82 -6.90 -2.54 17.99
C ASP A 82 -5.48 -2.56 17.40
N ILE A 83 -4.79 -1.43 17.52
CA ILE A 83 -3.48 -1.20 16.92
C ILE A 83 -2.64 -0.43 17.94
N ALA A 84 -1.59 -1.09 18.42
CA ALA A 84 -0.65 -0.52 19.37
C ALA A 84 0.77 -0.61 18.83
N VAL A 85 1.55 0.46 19.01
CA VAL A 85 2.98 0.48 18.69
C VAL A 85 3.72 1.20 19.80
N LEU A 86 4.69 0.51 20.41
CA LEU A 86 5.53 1.02 21.46
C LEU A 86 6.31 2.27 21.01
N PRO A 87 6.58 3.22 21.90
CA PRO A 87 7.32 4.45 21.58
C PRO A 87 8.67 4.17 20.88
N ALA A 88 9.37 3.10 21.27
CA ALA A 88 10.67 2.73 20.71
C ALA A 88 10.66 2.47 19.19
N LEU A 89 9.52 2.00 18.65
CA LEU A 89 9.33 1.74 17.22
C LEU A 89 8.74 2.93 16.45
N ARG A 90 8.35 4.01 17.14
CA ARG A 90 7.76 5.20 16.47
C ARG A 90 8.84 5.96 15.70
N GLY A 91 8.44 6.58 14.59
CA GLY A 91 9.34 7.38 13.74
C GLY A 91 10.23 6.57 12.80
N ARG A 92 10.31 5.24 12.93
CA ARG A 92 11.11 4.34 12.07
C ARG A 92 10.39 3.83 10.82
N GLY A 93 9.11 4.17 10.65
CA GLY A 93 8.30 3.71 9.51
C GLY A 93 7.51 2.42 9.74
N ALA A 94 7.89 1.59 10.72
CA ALA A 94 7.26 0.29 11.01
C ALA A 94 5.73 0.34 11.14
N ALA A 95 5.18 1.34 11.84
CA ALA A 95 3.74 1.51 11.97
C ALA A 95 3.04 1.81 10.62
N ALA A 96 3.70 2.59 9.74
CA ALA A 96 3.16 2.89 8.41
C ALA A 96 3.22 1.69 7.48
N ASP A 97 4.30 0.91 7.56
CA ASP A 97 4.45 -0.33 6.79
C ASP A 97 3.42 -1.39 7.23
N GLY A 98 3.24 -1.54 8.55
CA GLY A 98 2.21 -2.42 9.11
C GLY A 98 0.78 -2.02 8.71
N ILE A 99 0.47 -0.72 8.73
CA ILE A 99 -0.81 -0.22 8.20
C ILE A 99 -0.95 -0.54 6.71
N GLY A 100 0.12 -0.39 5.92
CA GLY A 100 0.12 -0.77 4.51
C GLY A 100 -0.30 -2.23 4.33
N GLN A 101 0.33 -3.16 5.05
CA GLN A 101 0.01 -4.60 4.99
C GLN A 101 -1.42 -4.91 5.44
N ILE A 102 -1.94 -4.24 6.47
CA ILE A 102 -3.32 -4.44 6.91
C ILE A 102 -4.32 -3.89 5.90
N LEU A 103 -4.01 -2.77 5.27
CA LEU A 103 -4.85 -2.18 4.22
C LEU A 103 -4.89 -3.06 2.95
N GLU A 104 -3.86 -3.85 2.69
CA GLU A 104 -3.89 -4.91 1.66
C GLU A 104 -4.95 -5.97 1.96
N VAL A 105 -5.02 -6.42 3.22
CA VAL A 105 -6.05 -7.37 3.68
C VAL A 105 -7.45 -6.75 3.60
N ALA A 106 -7.56 -5.43 3.71
CA ALA A 106 -8.81 -4.69 3.63
C ALA A 106 -9.36 -4.51 2.20
N LYS A 107 -8.56 -4.74 1.15
CA LYS A 107 -8.94 -4.52 -0.27
C LYS A 107 -10.26 -5.17 -0.71
N PRO A 108 -10.64 -6.37 -0.26
CA PRO A 108 -11.92 -6.98 -0.65
C PRO A 108 -13.15 -6.23 -0.12
N TYR A 109 -12.99 -5.32 0.84
CA TYR A 109 -14.10 -4.63 1.49
C TYR A 109 -14.30 -3.23 0.92
N PRO A 110 -15.55 -2.82 0.61
CA PRO A 110 -15.85 -1.50 0.06
C PRO A 110 -15.37 -0.34 0.91
N THR A 111 -15.31 -0.51 2.24
CA THR A 111 -14.91 0.55 3.17
C THR A 111 -14.03 -0.01 4.27
N THR A 112 -13.13 0.81 4.80
CA THR A 112 -12.36 0.52 6.01
C THR A 112 -12.67 1.57 7.07
N CYS A 113 -12.85 1.18 8.32
CA CYS A 113 -13.16 2.08 9.42
C CYS A 113 -12.31 1.80 10.67
N LEU A 114 -12.30 2.77 11.57
CA LEU A 114 -11.63 2.69 12.87
C LEU A 114 -12.26 3.68 13.85
N ILE A 115 -12.05 3.45 15.15
CA ILE A 115 -12.32 4.45 16.19
C ILE A 115 -10.98 5.03 16.62
N SER A 116 -10.77 6.32 16.35
CA SER A 116 -9.53 7.02 16.68
C SER A 116 -9.64 7.53 18.10
N VAL A 117 -8.75 7.06 18.98
CA VAL A 117 -8.59 7.52 20.36
C VAL A 117 -7.22 8.18 20.57
N TYR A 118 -7.01 8.83 21.71
CA TYR A 118 -5.74 9.46 22.10
C TYR A 118 -5.25 10.53 21.11
N GLY A 119 -6.17 11.29 20.52
CA GLY A 119 -5.83 12.37 19.58
C GLY A 119 -5.16 11.93 18.27
N THR A 120 -5.27 10.65 17.88
CA THR A 120 -4.56 10.08 16.71
C THR A 120 -5.19 10.41 15.34
N VAL A 121 -6.23 11.26 15.28
CA VAL A 121 -6.97 11.56 14.04
C VAL A 121 -6.06 12.08 12.91
N SER A 122 -5.13 12.98 13.24
CA SER A 122 -4.19 13.56 12.26
C SER A 122 -3.25 12.53 11.64
N TYR A 123 -2.89 11.49 12.38
CA TYR A 123 -2.09 10.37 11.91
C TYR A 123 -2.84 9.56 10.85
N TRP A 124 -4.13 9.29 11.09
CA TRP A 124 -4.99 8.52 10.20
C TRP A 124 -5.37 9.27 8.92
N HIS A 125 -5.48 10.59 8.97
CA HIS A 125 -5.71 11.40 7.77
C HIS A 125 -4.70 11.15 6.65
N ARG A 126 -3.45 10.82 6.99
CA ARG A 126 -2.37 10.54 6.02
C ARG A 126 -2.64 9.28 5.21
N PHE A 127 -3.42 8.35 5.75
CA PHE A 127 -3.81 7.08 5.13
C PHE A 127 -5.19 7.16 4.44
N GLY A 128 -5.76 8.36 4.30
CA GLY A 128 -7.04 8.54 3.60
C GLY A 128 -8.28 8.42 4.48
N PHE A 129 -8.12 8.24 5.79
CA PHE A 129 -9.26 8.23 6.72
C PHE A 129 -9.81 9.64 6.91
N VAL A 130 -11.12 9.75 6.91
CA VAL A 130 -11.89 10.97 7.17
C VAL A 130 -12.97 10.67 8.20
N ARG A 131 -13.58 11.71 8.79
CA ARG A 131 -14.69 11.50 9.73
C ARG A 131 -15.85 10.81 9.02
N GLY A 132 -16.33 9.72 9.60
CA GLY A 132 -17.49 8.99 9.09
C GLY A 132 -18.80 9.58 9.61
N PRO A 133 -19.94 9.17 9.04
CA PRO A 133 -21.25 9.51 9.60
C PRO A 133 -21.39 8.87 10.99
N VAL A 134 -21.92 9.65 11.94
CA VAL A 134 -22.19 9.22 13.32
C VAL A 134 -23.70 9.34 13.51
N ASP A 135 -24.36 8.20 13.70
CA ASP A 135 -25.75 8.14 14.15
C ASP A 135 -25.80 8.00 15.69
N ALA A 136 -27.01 7.99 16.27
CA ALA A 136 -27.18 7.90 17.72
C ALA A 136 -26.52 6.65 18.34
N ALA A 137 -26.55 5.51 17.64
CA ALA A 137 -25.94 4.28 18.11
C ALA A 137 -24.40 4.38 18.10
N MET A 138 -23.83 4.99 17.06
CA MET A 138 -22.40 5.25 16.99
C MET A 138 -21.96 6.28 18.03
N GLU A 139 -22.78 7.30 18.33
CA GLU A 139 -22.49 8.32 19.35
C GLU A 139 -22.44 7.73 20.76
N GLU A 140 -23.40 6.87 21.11
CA GLU A 140 -23.37 6.09 22.36
C GLU A 140 -22.10 5.24 22.45
N LYS A 141 -21.75 4.57 21.34
CA LYS A 141 -20.54 3.77 21.25
C LYS A 141 -19.28 4.61 21.44
N LEU A 142 -19.13 5.73 20.74
CA LEU A 142 -17.96 6.61 20.86
C LEU A 142 -17.79 7.11 22.29
N SER A 143 -18.89 7.40 22.99
CA SER A 143 -18.86 7.83 24.39
C SER A 143 -18.20 6.79 25.31
N SER A 144 -18.26 5.50 24.97
CA SER A 144 -17.58 4.43 25.73
C SER A 144 -16.05 4.41 25.53
N TYR A 145 -15.53 5.04 24.46
CA TYR A 145 -14.10 5.11 24.15
C TYR A 145 -13.46 6.45 24.61
N GLY A 146 -14.22 7.32 25.26
CA GLY A 146 -13.75 8.61 25.75
C GLY A 146 -14.20 9.80 24.90
N SER A 147 -14.08 11.00 25.46
CA SER A 147 -14.60 12.25 24.85
C SER A 147 -13.88 12.69 23.57
N ASP A 148 -12.67 12.17 23.32
CA ASP A 148 -11.90 12.46 22.11
C ASP A 148 -12.07 11.38 21.01
N ALA A 149 -12.83 10.31 21.30
CA ALA A 149 -13.07 9.22 20.37
C ALA A 149 -13.77 9.73 19.10
N THR A 150 -13.15 9.45 17.94
CA THR A 150 -13.67 9.88 16.65
C THR A 150 -13.81 8.69 15.72
N TYR A 151 -15.02 8.46 15.20
CA TYR A 151 -15.23 7.47 14.15
C TYR A 151 -14.64 7.97 12.82
N LEU A 152 -13.68 7.21 12.29
CA LEU A 152 -13.07 7.48 10.99
C LEU A 152 -13.37 6.34 10.02
N ARG A 153 -13.54 6.71 8.74
CA ARG A 153 -13.68 5.77 7.64
C ARG A 153 -12.91 6.23 6.42
N THR A 154 -12.57 5.29 5.57
CA THR A 154 -12.11 5.52 4.21
C THR A 154 -12.87 4.58 3.29
N GLU A 155 -13.20 5.05 2.09
CA GLU A 155 -13.62 4.15 1.01
C GLU A 155 -12.46 3.21 0.66
N ALA A 156 -12.72 2.13 -0.09
CA ALA A 156 -11.73 1.16 -0.56
C ALA A 156 -10.37 1.83 -0.75
N VAL A 157 -9.43 1.40 0.10
CA VAL A 157 -8.21 2.10 0.48
C VAL A 157 -7.67 2.91 -0.69
N ASN A 158 -7.51 4.22 -0.51
CA ASN A 158 -6.90 5.07 -1.51
C ASN A 158 -5.38 4.81 -1.50
N VAL A 159 -4.97 3.61 -1.92
CA VAL A 159 -3.58 3.16 -2.08
C VAL A 159 -2.82 4.20 -2.90
N THR A 160 -3.49 4.79 -3.90
CA THR A 160 -3.01 5.96 -4.64
C THR A 160 -2.49 7.08 -3.72
N ARG A 161 -3.19 7.45 -2.65
CA ARG A 161 -2.74 8.47 -1.69
C ARG A 161 -1.49 8.07 -0.91
N LEU A 162 -1.32 6.80 -0.56
CA LEU A 162 -0.13 6.30 0.14
C LEU A 162 1.12 6.51 -0.71
N TYR A 163 1.05 6.17 -2.01
CA TYR A 163 2.14 6.34 -2.96
C TYR A 163 2.35 7.80 -3.39
N TYR A 164 1.29 8.61 -3.40
CA TYR A 164 1.39 10.05 -3.64
C TYR A 164 2.05 10.81 -2.48
N SER A 165 1.67 10.50 -1.24
CA SER A 165 2.08 11.29 -0.06
C SER A 165 3.50 10.97 0.41
N ARG A 166 3.98 9.75 0.13
CA ARG A 166 5.34 9.29 0.43
C ARG A 166 5.88 8.45 -0.73
N PRO A 167 6.20 9.05 -1.88
CA PRO A 167 6.68 8.29 -3.03
C PRO A 167 8.04 7.65 -2.72
N ARG A 168 8.20 6.38 -3.12
CA ARG A 168 9.41 5.57 -2.93
C ARG A 168 10.29 5.70 -4.15
N ASN A 169 11.59 5.64 -3.99
CA ASN A 169 12.52 5.62 -5.12
C ASN A 169 12.50 6.88 -6.02
N VAL A 170 12.13 8.03 -5.48
CA VAL A 170 12.24 9.30 -6.19
C VAL A 170 13.71 9.65 -6.42
N GLY A 171 14.08 9.97 -7.66
CA GLY A 171 15.46 10.34 -8.00
C GLY A 171 15.81 10.02 -9.45
N THR A 172 17.10 10.02 -9.72
CA THR A 172 17.67 9.68 -11.03
C THR A 172 18.93 8.87 -10.83
N LEU A 173 19.17 7.92 -11.73
CA LEU A 173 20.45 7.24 -11.91
C LEU A 173 21.29 7.95 -12.98
N ASP A 174 22.59 7.64 -13.05
CA ASP A 174 23.47 8.15 -14.10
C ASP A 174 23.10 7.55 -15.47
N LYS A 175 22.72 8.40 -16.42
CA LYS A 175 22.29 8.00 -17.77
C LYS A 175 23.45 7.55 -18.66
N SER A 176 24.69 7.88 -18.30
CA SER A 176 25.89 7.49 -19.05
C SER A 176 26.31 6.04 -18.79
N ASP A 177 25.84 5.46 -17.68
CA ASP A 177 26.06 4.05 -17.35
C ASP A 177 25.37 3.14 -18.39
N SER A 178 26.11 2.15 -18.90
CA SER A 178 25.59 1.15 -19.86
C SER A 178 24.60 0.19 -19.20
N SER A 179 24.72 -0.01 -17.88
CA SER A 179 23.80 -0.83 -17.09
C SER A 179 22.46 -0.13 -16.80
N VAL A 180 22.32 1.14 -17.18
CA VAL A 180 21.12 1.96 -16.91
C VAL A 180 20.28 2.18 -18.16
N GLY A 181 19.02 1.76 -18.12
CA GLY A 181 17.99 2.09 -19.11
C GLY A 181 17.17 3.31 -18.69
N GLU A 182 16.94 4.25 -19.61
CA GLU A 182 16.07 5.41 -19.41
C GLU A 182 14.76 5.30 -20.22
N GLY A 183 13.63 5.45 -19.54
CA GLY A 183 12.32 5.62 -20.15
C GLY A 183 11.77 7.00 -19.85
N LEU A 184 11.62 7.84 -20.88
CA LEU A 184 10.95 9.14 -20.79
C LEU A 184 9.67 9.07 -21.62
N VAL A 185 8.52 9.23 -20.96
CA VAL A 185 7.19 9.11 -21.57
C VAL A 185 6.25 10.20 -21.08
N GLY A 186 5.17 10.42 -21.82
CA GLY A 186 4.22 11.51 -21.60
C GLY A 186 4.57 12.77 -22.37
N ALA A 187 3.68 13.77 -22.28
CA ALA A 187 3.82 15.03 -23.00
C ALA A 187 3.42 16.20 -22.08
N PRO A 188 4.18 17.31 -22.07
CA PRO A 188 3.83 18.47 -21.26
C PRO A 188 2.41 19.00 -21.51
N ALA A 189 1.90 18.86 -22.75
CA ALA A 189 0.56 19.27 -23.14
C ALA A 189 -0.56 18.49 -22.41
N CYS A 190 -0.29 17.26 -21.99
CA CYS A 190 -1.24 16.41 -21.25
C CYS A 190 -1.09 16.53 -19.74
N GLY A 191 -0.13 17.33 -19.25
CA GLY A 191 0.12 17.56 -17.83
C GLY A 191 0.85 16.44 -17.09
N ASP A 192 1.05 15.27 -17.73
CA ASP A 192 1.73 14.12 -17.15
C ASP A 192 3.01 13.76 -17.96
N VAL A 193 4.16 13.73 -17.29
CA VAL A 193 5.48 13.36 -17.83
C VAL A 193 6.22 12.52 -16.80
N MET A 194 6.69 11.34 -17.20
CA MET A 194 7.41 10.42 -16.33
C MET A 194 8.78 10.08 -16.92
N ARG A 195 9.81 10.20 -16.08
CA ARG A 195 11.16 9.67 -16.31
C ARG A 195 11.42 8.51 -15.36
N LEU A 196 11.77 7.36 -15.89
CA LEU A 196 12.10 6.14 -15.16
C LEU A 196 13.51 5.68 -15.54
N HIS A 197 14.37 5.46 -14.56
CA HIS A 197 15.66 4.82 -14.73
C HIS A 197 15.63 3.46 -14.07
N ILE A 198 16.08 2.43 -14.78
CA ILE A 198 16.32 1.08 -14.24
C ILE A 198 17.80 0.77 -14.33
N LYS A 199 18.39 0.21 -13.27
CA LYS A 199 19.73 -0.36 -13.28
C LYS A 199 19.60 -1.87 -13.38
N VAL A 200 20.28 -2.46 -14.34
CA VAL A 200 20.17 -3.89 -14.66
C VAL A 200 21.50 -4.54 -14.36
N ASP A 201 21.45 -5.67 -13.66
CA ASP A 201 22.59 -6.55 -13.52
C ASP A 201 22.84 -7.28 -14.86
N PRO A 202 24.01 -7.10 -15.50
CA PRO A 202 24.26 -7.59 -16.84
C PRO A 202 24.31 -9.12 -16.93
N ASP A 203 24.66 -9.81 -15.85
CA ASP A 203 24.80 -11.26 -15.83
C ASP A 203 23.43 -11.95 -15.64
N THR A 204 22.62 -11.41 -14.74
CA THR A 204 21.33 -12.00 -14.36
C THR A 204 20.13 -11.40 -15.09
N GLN A 205 20.29 -10.24 -15.74
CA GLN A 205 19.22 -9.45 -16.36
C GLN A 205 18.14 -9.02 -15.36
N VAL A 206 18.49 -8.95 -14.07
CA VAL A 206 17.62 -8.53 -12.98
C VAL A 206 17.76 -7.02 -12.75
N ILE A 207 16.64 -6.35 -12.52
CA ILE A 207 16.59 -4.94 -12.16
C ILE A 207 17.03 -4.76 -10.70
N SER A 208 18.25 -4.26 -10.49
CA SER A 208 18.87 -4.09 -9.17
C SER A 208 18.47 -2.79 -8.47
N ASP A 209 18.26 -1.71 -9.23
CA ASP A 209 17.72 -0.45 -8.70
C ASP A 209 16.79 0.22 -9.71
N VAL A 210 15.86 1.02 -9.20
CA VAL A 210 14.89 1.76 -10.00
C VAL A 210 14.74 3.14 -9.37
N ARG A 211 14.76 4.19 -10.19
CA ARG A 211 14.50 5.55 -9.76
C ARG A 211 13.54 6.24 -10.71
N PHE A 212 12.71 7.12 -10.20
CA PHE A 212 11.80 7.88 -11.04
C PHE A 212 11.74 9.37 -10.69
N LYS A 213 11.39 10.17 -11.69
CA LYS A 213 10.86 11.52 -11.52
C LYS A 213 9.61 11.64 -12.37
N THR A 214 8.54 12.20 -11.82
CA THR A 214 7.32 12.41 -12.56
C THR A 214 6.76 13.78 -12.25
N PHE A 215 6.19 14.41 -13.25
CA PHE A 215 5.39 15.61 -13.14
C PHE A 215 3.99 15.23 -13.61
N GLY A 216 2.99 15.38 -12.75
CA GLY A 216 1.65 14.91 -13.09
C GLY A 216 0.71 14.96 -11.90
N CYS A 217 -0.51 14.48 -12.11
CA CYS A 217 -1.48 14.39 -11.04
C CYS A 217 -1.06 13.36 -9.97
N GLY A 218 -1.68 13.40 -8.78
CA GLY A 218 -1.33 12.51 -7.68
C GLY A 218 -1.40 11.02 -8.05
N SER A 219 -2.31 10.64 -8.95
CA SER A 219 -2.40 9.28 -9.50
C SER A 219 -1.21 8.91 -10.38
N ALA A 220 -0.64 9.85 -11.14
CA ALA A 220 0.57 9.59 -11.91
C ALA A 220 1.77 9.37 -10.99
N ILE A 221 1.92 10.18 -9.94
CA ILE A 221 2.95 10.00 -8.90
C ILE A 221 2.81 8.64 -8.21
N ALA A 222 1.57 8.27 -7.88
CA ALA A 222 1.30 7.00 -7.25
C ALA A 222 1.65 5.80 -8.15
N SER A 223 1.19 5.82 -9.41
CA SER A 223 1.50 4.79 -10.41
C SER A 223 2.99 4.65 -10.65
N SER A 224 3.71 5.77 -10.79
CA SER A 224 5.16 5.75 -10.96
C SER A 224 5.86 5.15 -9.75
N SER A 225 5.48 5.56 -8.53
CA SER A 225 6.10 5.05 -7.31
C SER A 225 5.85 3.57 -7.13
N TYR A 226 4.60 3.10 -7.28
CA TYR A 226 4.27 1.69 -7.14
C TYR A 226 5.01 0.81 -8.16
N LEU A 227 5.06 1.24 -9.42
CA LEU A 227 5.81 0.55 -10.46
C LEU A 227 7.26 0.29 -10.05
N THR A 228 7.93 1.27 -9.44
CA THR A 228 9.34 1.11 -9.06
C THR A 228 9.58 0.05 -7.98
N GLU A 229 8.61 -0.17 -7.10
CA GLU A 229 8.69 -1.25 -6.09
C GLU A 229 8.36 -2.60 -6.73
N LEU A 230 7.35 -2.63 -7.60
CA LEU A 230 6.93 -3.83 -8.31
C LEU A 230 8.07 -4.42 -9.16
N VAL A 231 8.76 -3.61 -9.96
CA VAL A 231 9.74 -4.11 -10.93
C VAL A 231 11.15 -4.32 -10.35
N ARG A 232 11.42 -3.86 -9.12
CA ARG A 232 12.72 -4.10 -8.48
C ARG A 232 12.86 -5.58 -8.16
N GLY A 233 13.99 -6.18 -8.54
CA GLY A 233 14.24 -7.61 -8.38
C GLY A 233 13.60 -8.50 -9.46
N MET A 234 12.82 -7.93 -10.38
CA MET A 234 12.31 -8.66 -11.55
C MET A 234 13.37 -8.74 -12.65
N THR A 235 13.27 -9.78 -13.48
CA THR A 235 14.00 -9.81 -14.77
C THR A 235 13.38 -8.83 -15.76
N LEU A 236 14.14 -8.41 -16.78
CA LEU A 236 13.60 -7.56 -17.86
C LEU A 236 12.35 -8.16 -18.53
N ASP A 237 12.30 -9.48 -18.69
CA ASP A 237 11.17 -10.19 -19.29
C ASP A 237 9.91 -10.15 -18.42
N GLN A 238 10.08 -10.25 -17.10
CA GLN A 238 8.98 -10.12 -16.14
C GLN A 238 8.49 -8.68 -16.12
N ALA A 239 9.41 -7.71 -16.03
CA ALA A 239 9.08 -6.30 -16.02
C ALA A 239 8.38 -5.85 -17.32
N ALA A 240 8.75 -6.40 -18.47
CA ALA A 240 8.11 -6.12 -19.76
C ALA A 240 6.65 -6.63 -19.86
N LYS A 241 6.27 -7.61 -19.02
CA LYS A 241 4.92 -8.17 -18.98
C LYS A 241 3.97 -7.42 -18.06
N VAL A 242 4.48 -6.52 -17.20
CA VAL A 242 3.67 -5.68 -16.31
C VAL A 242 2.65 -4.90 -17.13
N LYS A 243 1.38 -4.92 -16.69
CA LYS A 243 0.26 -4.26 -17.35
C LYS A 243 -0.29 -3.12 -16.51
N ASN A 244 -0.78 -2.09 -17.17
CA ASN A 244 -1.48 -0.98 -16.52
C ASN A 244 -2.69 -1.44 -15.71
N THR A 245 -3.34 -2.55 -16.09
CA THR A 245 -4.51 -3.09 -15.39
C THR A 245 -4.15 -3.62 -14.00
N GLU A 246 -2.96 -4.19 -13.85
CA GLU A 246 -2.42 -4.63 -12.56
C GLU A 246 -2.13 -3.43 -11.65
N ILE A 247 -1.45 -2.42 -12.19
CA ILE A 247 -1.15 -1.16 -11.48
C ILE A 247 -2.45 -0.45 -11.08
N ALA A 248 -3.42 -0.35 -12.01
CA ALA A 248 -4.70 0.30 -11.76
C ALA A 248 -5.53 -0.42 -10.70
N LYS A 249 -5.55 -1.76 -10.75
CA LYS A 249 -6.24 -2.59 -9.76
C LYS A 249 -5.62 -2.39 -8.38
N GLU A 250 -4.30 -2.43 -8.31
CA GLU A 250 -3.56 -2.26 -7.05
C GLU A 250 -3.85 -0.90 -6.42
N LEU A 251 -3.76 0.15 -7.22
CA LEU A 251 -3.95 1.53 -6.78
C LEU A 251 -5.42 1.92 -6.63
N CYS A 252 -6.35 1.01 -6.97
CA CYS A 252 -7.79 1.24 -7.03
C CYS A 252 -8.14 2.50 -7.85
N LEU A 253 -7.50 2.64 -9.02
CA LEU A 253 -7.70 3.81 -9.87
C LEU A 253 -9.13 3.81 -10.46
N PRO A 254 -9.87 4.92 -10.37
CA PRO A 254 -11.15 5.04 -11.04
C PRO A 254 -10.95 5.04 -12.57
N PRO A 255 -11.95 4.64 -13.37
CA PRO A 255 -11.84 4.55 -14.83
C PRO A 255 -11.27 5.81 -15.51
N VAL A 256 -11.60 7.00 -15.00
CA VAL A 256 -11.13 8.29 -15.51
C VAL A 256 -9.63 8.55 -15.30
N LYS A 257 -8.95 7.77 -14.45
CA LYS A 257 -7.52 7.89 -14.12
C LYS A 257 -6.66 6.73 -14.65
N LEU A 258 -7.20 5.84 -15.47
CA LEU A 258 -6.44 4.72 -16.04
C LEU A 258 -5.26 5.14 -16.93
N HIS A 259 -5.28 6.35 -17.51
CA HIS A 259 -4.14 6.87 -18.25
C HIS A 259 -2.86 6.99 -17.38
N CYS A 260 -3.01 7.20 -16.06
CA CYS A 260 -1.88 7.30 -15.15
C CYS A 260 -1.13 5.96 -14.99
N SER A 261 -1.84 4.82 -15.05
CA SER A 261 -1.21 3.50 -15.02
C SER A 261 -0.64 3.11 -16.38
N MET A 262 -1.24 3.58 -17.48
CA MET A 262 -0.68 3.41 -18.84
C MET A 262 0.67 4.12 -18.97
N LEU A 263 0.78 5.35 -18.44
CA LEU A 263 2.06 6.08 -18.41
C LEU A 263 3.17 5.28 -17.72
N ALA A 264 2.85 4.61 -16.61
CA ALA A 264 3.79 3.76 -15.88
C ALA A 264 4.19 2.51 -16.69
N GLU A 265 3.23 1.83 -17.33
CA GLU A 265 3.50 0.69 -18.23
C GLU A 265 4.39 1.10 -19.42
N ASP A 266 4.12 2.25 -20.03
CA ASP A 266 4.91 2.76 -21.16
C ASP A 266 6.33 3.14 -20.72
N ALA A 267 6.48 3.71 -19.52
CA ALA A 267 7.77 4.09 -18.97
C ALA A 267 8.70 2.88 -18.80
N ILE A 268 8.22 1.77 -18.22
CA ILE A 268 9.06 0.58 -18.03
C ILE A 268 9.44 -0.06 -19.35
N LYS A 269 8.52 -0.18 -20.31
CA LYS A 269 8.84 -0.69 -21.65
C LYS A 269 9.84 0.18 -22.38
N SER A 270 9.70 1.51 -22.27
CA SER A 270 10.64 2.47 -22.82
C SER A 270 12.04 2.33 -22.21
N ALA A 271 12.13 2.19 -20.89
CA ALA A 271 13.39 1.99 -20.17
C ALA A 271 14.09 0.68 -20.54
N ILE A 272 13.34 -0.42 -20.65
CA ILE A 272 13.85 -1.73 -21.09
C ILE A 272 14.37 -1.64 -22.54
N ASN A 273 13.60 -1.03 -23.44
CA ASN A 273 14.03 -0.85 -24.82
C ASN A 273 15.30 0.02 -24.94
N ASN A 274 15.43 1.05 -24.10
CA ASN A 274 16.64 1.86 -24.04
C ASN A 274 17.85 1.04 -23.57
N TYR A 275 17.68 0.20 -22.54
CA TYR A 275 18.73 -0.69 -22.08
C TYR A 275 19.20 -1.67 -23.17
N TYR A 276 18.28 -2.31 -23.89
CA TYR A 276 18.63 -3.20 -25.01
C TYR A 276 19.34 -2.48 -26.16
N LYS A 277 18.98 -1.22 -26.45
CA LYS A 277 19.71 -0.41 -27.45
C LYS A 277 21.15 -0.12 -27.05
N LYS A 278 21.42 0.04 -25.75
CA LYS A 278 22.79 0.21 -25.22
C LYS A 278 23.58 -1.09 -25.18
N ASN A 279 22.91 -2.23 -25.07
CA ASN A 279 23.50 -3.56 -24.88
C ASN A 279 22.98 -4.56 -25.93
N PRO A 280 23.39 -4.43 -27.21
CA PRO A 280 22.84 -5.23 -28.32
C PRO A 280 23.14 -6.73 -28.23
N ASP A 281 24.19 -7.12 -27.51
CA ASP A 281 24.60 -8.53 -27.34
C ASP A 281 23.78 -9.29 -26.28
N VAL A 282 22.97 -8.57 -25.50
CA VAL A 282 22.04 -9.17 -24.55
C VAL A 282 20.91 -9.82 -25.33
N LYS A 283 20.65 -11.12 -25.08
CA LYS A 283 19.55 -11.85 -25.72
C LYS A 283 18.23 -11.17 -25.41
N THR A 284 17.66 -10.48 -26.40
CA THR A 284 16.29 -10.00 -26.35
C THR A 284 15.35 -11.21 -26.43
N THR A 285 14.52 -11.41 -25.41
CA THR A 285 13.42 -12.36 -25.57
C THR A 285 12.32 -11.68 -26.39
N ASN A 286 11.99 -12.28 -27.53
CA ASN A 286 10.95 -11.79 -28.42
C ASN A 286 9.57 -11.91 -27.75
N LEU A 287 9.08 -10.83 -27.14
CA LEU A 287 7.68 -10.69 -26.71
C LEU A 287 7.05 -9.35 -27.10
N ALA A 288 7.71 -8.57 -27.97
CA ALA A 288 7.15 -7.35 -28.56
C ALA A 288 6.47 -7.63 -29.91
N GLY A 289 5.42 -8.45 -29.91
CA GLY A 289 4.52 -8.58 -31.06
C GLY A 289 3.28 -7.71 -30.89
N THR A 290 3.38 -6.38 -31.07
CA THR A 290 2.27 -5.45 -31.47
C THR A 290 2.66 -3.96 -31.57
N ALA A 291 3.93 -3.60 -31.76
CA ALA A 291 4.24 -2.23 -32.21
C ALA A 291 4.07 -2.19 -33.74
N ALA A 292 2.94 -1.65 -34.20
CA ALA A 292 2.73 -1.32 -35.61
C ALA A 292 3.88 -0.41 -36.07
N LYS A 293 4.57 -0.81 -37.14
CA LYS A 293 5.57 0.01 -37.81
C LYS A 293 4.89 1.28 -38.34
N LEU A 294 5.35 2.44 -37.89
CA LEU A 294 5.08 3.67 -38.62
C LEU A 294 5.98 3.64 -39.87
N GLU A 295 5.37 3.54 -41.04
CA GLU A 295 6.08 3.71 -42.30
C GLU A 295 6.57 5.15 -42.41
N THR A 296 7.88 5.31 -42.56
CA THR A 296 8.49 6.57 -42.96
C THR A 296 8.14 6.82 -44.42
N ALA A 297 7.28 7.82 -44.67
CA ALA A 297 7.09 8.38 -45.99
C ALA A 297 8.39 9.08 -46.42
N THR A 298 9.03 8.53 -47.45
CA THR A 298 10.10 9.18 -48.19
C THR A 298 9.52 10.17 -49.20
N ALA A 299 10.07 11.39 -49.18
CA ALA A 299 10.16 12.43 -50.21
C ALA A 299 8.93 12.72 -51.11
#